data_AF-A0A1S9AWP2-F1
#
_entry.id   AF-A0A1S9AWP2-F1
#
_cell.length_a   1.000
_cell.length_b   1.000
_cell.length_c   1.000
_cell.angle_alpha   90.00
_cell.angle_beta   90.00
_cell.angle_gamma   90.00
#
_symmetry.space_group_name_H-M   'P 1'
#
loop_
_entity.id
_entity.type
_entity.pdbx_description
1 polymer ?
#
loop_
_entity_poly.entity_id
_entity_poly.type
_entity_poly.pdbx_seq_one_letter_code
_entity_poly.pdbx_strand_id
1 'polypeptide(L)'
;MRVALLPLLLQLPPPEEPAVPDPEAPLPPATPAPDAADLDLRRRECLHRAERLLREAEQLATRAHVAARWAAALPALLPPEDGAALPTTPAGQALADALAQAADPDDPNRAADHARWLRGWLRHRARPLSVEEVTRYRRLRAQAAGLLAEAAALAPDQAPMLLEMS
;
A
#
# COMPACT_ATOMS: atom_id res chain seq x y z
N MET A 1 4.62 -20.19 -24.28
CA MET A 1 3.63 -20.99 -23.52
C MET A 1 2.36 -21.37 -24.31
N ARG A 2 2.17 -20.98 -25.59
CA ARG A 2 0.98 -21.38 -26.38
C ARG A 2 1.05 -22.79 -26.99
N VAL A 3 2.24 -23.35 -27.19
CA VAL A 3 2.44 -24.62 -27.92
C VAL A 3 2.06 -25.86 -27.08
N ALA A 4 2.19 -25.78 -25.75
CA ALA A 4 1.93 -26.92 -24.86
C ALA A 4 0.44 -27.30 -24.75
N LEU A 5 -0.47 -26.41 -25.16
CA LEU A 5 -1.93 -26.64 -25.08
C LEU A 5 -2.55 -27.11 -26.39
N LEU A 6 -1.77 -27.17 -27.48
CA LEU A 6 -2.28 -27.56 -28.80
C LEU A 6 -2.97 -28.94 -28.82
N PRO A 7 -2.44 -29.98 -28.16
CA PRO A 7 -3.09 -31.30 -28.17
C PRO A 7 -4.43 -31.31 -27.43
N LEU A 8 -4.58 -30.49 -26.38
CA LEU A 8 -5.82 -30.35 -25.61
C LEU A 8 -6.88 -29.57 -26.39
N LEU A 9 -6.47 -28.55 -27.14
CA LEU A 9 -7.37 -27.77 -27.99
C LEU A 9 -7.98 -28.59 -29.13
N LEU A 10 -7.27 -29.62 -29.62
CA LEU A 10 -7.77 -30.53 -30.66
C LEU A 10 -8.76 -31.57 -30.15
N GLN A 11 -8.88 -31.73 -28.82
CA GLN A 11 -9.82 -32.65 -28.16
C GLN A 11 -11.12 -31.94 -27.76
N LEU A 12 -11.19 -30.61 -27.90
CA LEU A 12 -12.41 -29.87 -27.60
C LEU A 12 -13.46 -30.15 -28.69
N PRO A 13 -14.72 -30.38 -28.31
CA PRO A 13 -15.82 -30.40 -29.28
C PRO A 13 -15.80 -29.07 -30.07
N PRO A 14 -16.25 -29.08 -31.34
CA PRO A 14 -16.32 -27.84 -32.12
C PRO A 14 -17.08 -26.79 -31.31
N PRO A 15 -16.60 -25.53 -31.27
CA PRO A 15 -17.28 -24.50 -30.51
C PRO A 15 -18.72 -24.44 -31.00
N GLU A 16 -19.65 -24.78 -30.11
CA GLU A 16 -21.06 -24.49 -30.36
C GLU A 16 -21.11 -22.99 -30.66
N GLU A 17 -21.65 -22.64 -31.84
CA GLU A 17 -21.94 -21.25 -32.16
C GLU A 17 -22.66 -20.66 -30.94
N PRO A 18 -22.20 -19.52 -30.39
CA PRO A 18 -22.85 -18.95 -29.24
C PRO A 18 -24.28 -18.62 -29.64
N ALA A 19 -25.21 -19.52 -29.29
CA ALA A 19 -26.61 -19.23 -29.31
C ALA A 19 -26.75 -17.94 -28.51
N VAL A 20 -27.35 -16.93 -29.13
CA VAL A 20 -27.80 -15.73 -28.41
C VAL A 20 -28.48 -16.25 -27.15
N PRO A 21 -27.99 -15.92 -25.93
CA PRO A 21 -28.50 -16.51 -24.72
C PRO A 21 -29.99 -16.18 -24.66
N ASP A 22 -30.81 -17.21 -24.84
CA ASP A 22 -32.24 -17.09 -24.68
C ASP A 22 -32.47 -16.73 -23.21
N PRO A 23 -33.02 -15.54 -22.91
CA PRO A 23 -33.28 -15.14 -21.52
C PRO A 23 -34.26 -16.08 -20.82
N GLU A 24 -35.00 -16.91 -21.56
CA GLU A 24 -35.91 -17.93 -21.04
C GLU A 24 -35.31 -19.35 -21.01
N ALA A 25 -34.04 -19.52 -21.40
CA ALA A 25 -33.38 -20.82 -21.30
C ALA A 25 -33.43 -21.30 -19.83
N PRO A 26 -33.94 -22.53 -19.58
CA PRO A 26 -34.02 -23.05 -18.22
C PRO A 26 -32.61 -23.09 -17.62
N LEU A 27 -32.43 -22.39 -16.51
CA LEU A 27 -31.21 -22.43 -15.74
C LEU A 27 -30.84 -23.89 -15.46
N PRO A 28 -29.55 -24.28 -15.54
CA PRO A 28 -29.12 -25.61 -15.15
C PRO A 28 -29.64 -25.93 -13.74
N PRO A 29 -29.91 -27.21 -13.43
CA PRO A 29 -30.59 -27.61 -12.19
C PRO A 29 -29.97 -26.91 -10.99
N ALA A 30 -30.85 -26.26 -10.21
CA ALA A 30 -30.48 -25.35 -9.14
C ALA A 30 -29.41 -25.99 -8.25
N THR A 31 -28.22 -25.40 -8.27
CA THR A 31 -27.21 -25.69 -7.26
C THR A 31 -27.86 -25.35 -5.91
N PRO A 32 -27.77 -26.23 -4.89
CA PRO A 32 -28.34 -25.92 -3.59
C PRO A 32 -27.78 -24.58 -3.11
N ALA A 33 -28.65 -23.76 -2.50
CA ALA A 33 -28.23 -22.48 -1.94
C ALA A 33 -27.07 -22.73 -0.96
N PRO A 34 -26.00 -21.91 -1.02
CA PRO A 34 -24.87 -22.05 -0.12
C PRO A 34 -25.30 -21.89 1.35
N ASP A 35 -24.65 -22.65 2.24
CA ASP A 35 -24.94 -22.59 3.68
C ASP A 35 -24.65 -21.19 4.24
N ALA A 36 -25.59 -20.64 5.01
CA ALA A 36 -25.45 -19.33 5.65
C ALA A 36 -24.23 -19.27 6.58
N ALA A 37 -23.91 -20.37 7.26
CA ALA A 37 -22.73 -20.44 8.13
C ALA A 37 -21.42 -20.33 7.33
N ASP A 38 -21.36 -20.97 6.15
CA ASP A 38 -20.21 -20.89 5.25
C ASP A 38 -20.03 -19.48 4.67
N LEU A 39 -21.12 -18.82 4.27
CA LEU A 39 -21.08 -17.42 3.81
C LEU A 39 -20.60 -16.48 4.92
N ASP A 40 -21.06 -16.70 6.16
CA ASP A 40 -20.64 -15.92 7.33
C ASP A 40 -19.18 -16.15 7.71
N LEU A 41 -18.69 -17.37 7.58
CA LEU A 41 -17.27 -17.68 7.75
C LEU A 41 -16.45 -16.94 6.69
N ARG A 42 -16.84 -17.04 5.42
CA ARG A 42 -16.14 -16.39 4.32
C ARG A 42 -16.11 -14.87 4.49
N ARG A 43 -17.23 -14.26 4.90
CA ARG A 43 -17.30 -12.84 5.22
C ARG A 43 -16.27 -12.44 6.27
N ARG A 44 -16.18 -13.19 7.37
CA ARG A 44 -15.21 -12.93 8.45
C ARG A 44 -13.76 -13.06 7.98
N GLU A 45 -13.46 -14.05 7.15
CA GLU A 45 -12.13 -14.20 6.54
C GLU A 45 -11.75 -13.01 5.66
N CYS A 46 -12.67 -12.55 4.81
CA CYS A 46 -12.46 -11.40 3.94
C CYS A 46 -12.18 -10.14 4.76
N LEU A 47 -12.96 -9.88 5.81
CA LEU A 47 -12.73 -8.76 6.72
C LEU A 47 -11.37 -8.84 7.41
N HIS A 48 -11.02 -10.00 7.97
CA HIS A 48 -9.75 -10.18 8.66
C HIS A 48 -8.54 -9.97 7.71
N ARG A 49 -8.62 -10.49 6.49
CA ARG A 49 -7.58 -10.30 5.48
C ARG A 49 -7.49 -8.85 5.03
N ALA A 50 -8.62 -8.19 4.83
CA ALA A 50 -8.66 -6.77 4.46
C ALA A 50 -7.99 -5.91 5.53
N GLU A 51 -8.31 -6.14 6.80
CA GLU A 51 -7.76 -5.40 7.93
C GLU A 51 -6.23 -5.51 7.98
N ARG A 52 -5.68 -6.72 7.79
CA ARG A 52 -4.23 -6.94 7.75
C ARG A 52 -3.57 -6.15 6.61
N LEU A 53 -4.16 -6.18 5.42
CA LEU A 53 -3.64 -5.44 4.26
C LEU A 53 -3.69 -3.92 4.48
N LEU A 54 -4.75 -3.42 5.12
CA LEU A 54 -4.87 -2.00 5.48
C LEU A 54 -3.82 -1.57 6.49
N ARG A 55 -3.55 -2.39 7.52
CA ARG A 55 -2.48 -2.13 8.50
C ARG A 55 -1.11 -2.04 7.83
N GLU A 56 -0.80 -2.92 6.87
CA GLU A 56 0.44 -2.82 6.09
C GLU A 56 0.49 -1.53 5.24
N ALA A 57 -0.62 -1.17 4.60
CA ALA A 57 -0.71 0.05 3.81
C ALA A 57 -0.53 1.32 4.68
N GLU A 58 -1.07 1.32 5.89
CA GLU A 58 -0.95 2.42 6.85
C GLU A 58 0.48 2.62 7.34
N GLN A 59 1.25 1.54 7.54
CA GLN A 59 2.68 1.64 7.87
C GLN A 59 3.45 2.36 6.75
N LEU A 60 3.16 2.04 5.48
CA LEU A 60 3.77 2.74 4.34
C LEU A 60 3.34 4.21 4.28
N ALA A 61 2.05 4.50 4.50
CA ALA A 61 1.54 5.86 4.52
C ALA A 61 2.18 6.71 5.64
N THR A 62 2.34 6.14 6.83
CA THR A 62 3.01 6.78 7.97
C THR A 62 4.46 7.09 7.64
N ARG A 63 5.19 6.12 7.06
CA ARG A 63 6.57 6.34 6.61
C ARG A 63 6.66 7.46 5.58
N ALA A 64 5.76 7.50 4.60
CA ALA A 64 5.70 8.56 3.60
C ALA A 64 5.46 9.92 4.24
N HIS A 65 4.54 10.01 5.20
CA HIS A 65 4.23 11.25 5.91
C HIS A 65 5.44 11.76 6.71
N VAL A 66 6.10 10.88 7.45
CA VAL A 66 7.33 11.22 8.19
C VAL A 66 8.43 11.69 7.24
N ALA A 67 8.64 10.99 6.12
CA ALA A 67 9.61 11.39 5.12
C ALA A 67 9.29 12.77 4.53
N ALA A 68 8.03 13.04 4.19
CA ALA A 68 7.60 14.33 3.67
C ALA A 68 7.80 15.47 4.68
N ARG A 69 7.51 15.23 5.97
CA ARG A 69 7.79 16.20 7.04
C ARG A 69 9.28 16.50 7.16
N TRP A 70 10.13 15.48 7.10
CA TRP A 70 11.57 15.69 7.11
C TRP A 70 12.06 16.41 5.85
N ALA A 71 11.55 16.07 4.68
CA ALA A 71 11.89 16.75 3.43
C ALA A 71 11.51 18.24 3.46
N ALA A 72 10.36 18.58 4.05
CA ALA A 72 9.94 19.98 4.22
C ALA A 72 10.81 20.75 5.22
N ALA A 73 11.29 20.09 6.28
CA ALA A 73 12.15 20.71 7.30
C ALA A 73 13.63 20.80 6.87
N LEU A 74 14.08 19.95 5.94
CA LEU A 74 15.49 19.80 5.59
C LEU A 74 16.15 21.11 5.13
N PRO A 75 15.54 21.95 4.26
CA PRO A 75 16.15 23.20 3.83
C PRO A 75 16.37 24.22 4.96
N ALA A 76 15.57 24.15 6.03
CA ALA A 76 15.74 25.02 7.19
C ALA A 76 16.90 24.55 8.08
N LEU A 77 17.28 23.27 8.03
CA LEU A 77 18.30 22.65 8.86
C LEU A 77 19.66 22.56 8.16
N LEU A 78 19.66 22.22 6.87
CA LEU A 78 20.87 21.92 6.11
C LEU A 78 20.89 22.71 4.80
N PRO A 79 22.03 23.29 4.42
CA PRO A 79 22.18 23.88 3.11
C PRO A 79 22.18 22.77 2.03
N PRO A 80 21.77 23.10 0.79
CA PRO A 80 21.72 22.12 -0.30
C PRO A 80 23.12 21.61 -0.68
N GLU A 81 24.10 22.51 -0.67
CA GLU A 81 25.50 22.22 -1.01
C GLU A 81 26.29 21.67 0.18
N ASP A 82 27.14 20.68 -0.10
CA ASP A 82 27.98 20.10 0.93
C ASP A 82 29.13 21.05 1.30
N GLY A 83 29.30 21.32 2.61
CA GLY A 83 30.30 22.27 3.11
C GLY A 83 29.88 23.75 3.12
N ALA A 84 28.68 24.08 2.61
CA ALA A 84 28.14 25.42 2.78
C ALA A 84 27.83 25.74 4.25
N ALA A 85 27.88 27.02 4.60
CA ALA A 85 27.52 27.50 5.93
C ALA A 85 26.07 27.10 6.28
N LEU A 86 25.83 26.81 7.55
CA LEU A 86 24.49 26.46 8.02
C LEU A 86 23.52 27.63 7.82
N PRO A 87 22.22 27.36 7.56
CA PRO A 87 21.23 28.42 7.39
C PRO A 87 21.12 29.26 8.66
N THR A 88 20.95 30.58 8.51
CA THR A 88 20.72 31.51 9.62
C THR A 88 19.30 31.46 10.19
N THR A 89 18.53 30.42 9.84
CA THR A 89 17.20 30.19 10.43
C THR A 89 17.36 29.81 11.90
N PRO A 90 16.32 29.98 12.75
CA PRO A 90 16.39 29.53 14.14
C PRO A 90 16.76 28.05 14.29
N ALA A 91 16.30 27.21 13.36
CA ALA A 91 16.60 25.78 13.34
C ALA A 91 18.05 25.50 12.92
N GLY A 92 18.57 26.22 11.92
CA GLY A 92 19.95 26.12 11.49
C GLY A 92 20.94 26.64 12.54
N GLN A 93 20.59 27.70 13.27
CA GLN A 93 21.38 28.21 14.40
C GLN A 93 21.40 27.22 15.56
N ALA A 94 20.25 26.68 15.97
CA ALA A 94 20.20 25.67 17.02
C ALA A 94 21.02 24.42 16.68
N LEU A 95 21.06 24.05 15.39
CA LEU A 95 21.94 22.98 14.91
C LEU A 95 23.42 23.35 14.99
N ALA A 96 23.79 24.58 14.59
CA ALA A 96 25.15 25.07 14.69
C ALA A 96 25.65 25.03 16.15
N ASP A 97 24.82 25.50 17.09
CA ASP A 97 25.13 25.49 18.53
C ASP A 97 25.29 24.06 19.07
N ALA A 98 24.44 23.12 18.63
CA ALA A 98 24.55 21.71 19.02
C ALA A 98 25.83 21.05 18.47
N LEU A 99 26.25 21.39 17.24
CA LEU A 99 27.51 20.90 16.66
C LEU A 99 28.73 21.50 17.36
N ALA A 100 28.68 22.78 17.74
CA ALA A 100 29.72 23.43 18.52
C ALA A 100 29.87 22.79 19.91
N GLN A 101 28.76 22.42 20.56
CA GLN A 101 28.78 21.66 21.83
C GLN A 101 29.35 20.25 21.69
N ALA A 102 29.18 19.62 20.52
CA ALA A 102 29.72 18.29 20.24
C ALA A 102 31.20 18.30 19.85
N ALA A 103 31.82 19.48 19.70
CA ALA A 103 33.25 19.60 19.42
C ALA A 103 34.05 19.15 20.64
N ASP A 104 35.05 18.32 20.39
CA ASP A 104 35.97 17.82 21.41
C ASP A 104 37.33 18.51 21.22
N PRO A 105 37.89 19.19 22.23
CA PRO A 105 39.19 19.83 22.13
C PRO A 105 40.31 18.83 21.78
N ASP A 106 40.17 17.58 22.20
CA ASP A 106 41.16 16.53 22.01
C ASP A 106 40.95 15.76 20.68
N ASP A 107 39.81 15.96 20.01
CA ASP A 107 39.52 15.42 18.67
C ASP A 107 38.90 16.49 17.75
N PRO A 108 39.73 17.19 16.95
CA PRO A 108 39.26 18.24 16.06
C PRO A 108 38.34 17.74 14.94
N ASN A 109 38.32 16.42 14.65
CA ASN A 109 37.48 15.85 13.59
C ASN A 109 36.08 15.47 14.08
N ARG A 110 35.88 15.33 15.39
CA ARG A 110 34.61 14.85 15.98
C ARG A 110 33.40 15.66 15.53
N ALA A 111 33.51 16.98 15.50
CA ALA A 111 32.42 17.86 15.09
C ALA A 111 32.07 17.68 13.60
N ALA A 112 33.08 17.55 12.74
CA ALA A 112 32.90 17.34 11.30
C ALA A 112 32.29 15.96 11.01
N ASP A 113 32.72 14.93 11.73
CA ASP A 113 32.19 13.57 11.62
C ASP A 113 30.73 13.50 12.08
N HIS A 114 30.40 14.17 13.18
CA HIS A 114 29.03 14.27 13.67
C HIS A 114 28.13 15.00 12.65
N ALA A 115 28.59 16.13 12.09
CA ALA A 115 27.86 16.86 11.06
C ALA A 115 27.60 16.01 9.80
N ARG A 116 28.60 15.24 9.37
CA ARG A 116 28.50 14.31 8.23
C ARG A 116 27.51 13.18 8.51
N TRP A 117 27.58 12.55 9.68
CA TRP A 117 26.62 11.53 10.10
C TRP A 117 25.19 12.08 10.13
N LEU A 118 24.99 13.24 10.76
CA LEU A 118 23.67 13.85 10.90
C LEU A 118 23.07 14.20 9.54
N ARG A 119 23.88 14.74 8.63
CA ARG A 119 23.47 15.03 7.26
C ARG A 119 23.04 13.76 6.52
N GLY A 120 23.81 12.69 6.63
CA GLY A 120 23.46 11.39 6.06
C GLY A 120 22.15 10.84 6.64
N TRP A 121 21.99 10.93 7.96
CA TRP A 121 20.79 10.48 8.67
C TRP A 121 19.54 11.28 8.28
N LEU A 122 19.62 12.62 8.23
CA LEU A 122 18.52 13.49 7.83
C LEU A 122 18.11 13.27 6.37
N ARG A 123 19.08 13.16 5.46
CA ARG A 123 18.82 12.84 4.05
C ARG A 123 18.16 11.47 3.90
N HIS A 124 18.60 10.48 4.67
CA HIS A 124 17.97 9.16 4.70
C HIS A 124 16.52 9.22 5.22
N ARG A 125 16.27 9.96 6.30
CA ARG A 125 14.91 10.14 6.87
C ARG A 125 13.96 10.89 5.95
N ALA A 126 14.45 11.86 5.19
CA ALA A 126 13.68 12.63 4.22
C ALA A 126 13.46 11.90 2.88
N ARG A 127 14.05 10.71 2.70
CA ARG A 127 13.95 9.98 1.44
C ARG A 127 12.48 9.60 1.16
N PRO A 128 11.91 9.99 0.02
CA PRO A 128 10.55 9.59 -0.34
C PRO A 128 10.49 8.07 -0.54
N LEU A 129 9.28 7.51 -0.42
CA LEU A 129 9.04 6.12 -0.78
C LEU A 129 9.50 5.86 -2.22
N SER A 130 10.06 4.67 -2.45
CA SER A 130 10.40 4.24 -3.81
C SER A 130 9.13 4.02 -4.65
N VAL A 131 9.29 3.99 -5.98
CA VAL A 131 8.18 3.66 -6.90
C VAL A 131 7.60 2.28 -6.58
N GLU A 132 8.44 1.32 -6.21
CA GLU A 132 8.03 -0.02 -5.79
C GLU A 132 7.16 0.04 -4.53
N GLU A 133 7.56 0.82 -3.53
CA GLU A 133 6.80 0.97 -2.28
C GLU A 133 5.46 1.67 -2.49
N VAL A 134 5.43 2.71 -3.34
CA VAL A 134 4.18 3.38 -3.75
C VAL A 134 3.26 2.41 -4.49
N THR A 135 3.79 1.60 -5.39
CA THR A 135 3.03 0.58 -6.13
C THR A 135 2.49 -0.48 -5.17
N ARG A 136 3.32 -0.95 -4.22
CA ARG A 136 2.91 -1.87 -3.17
C ARG A 136 1.77 -1.30 -2.34
N TYR A 137 1.87 -0.04 -1.89
CA TYR A 137 0.80 0.64 -1.16
C TYR A 137 -0.52 0.64 -1.94
N ARG A 138 -0.50 1.03 -3.23
CA ARG A 138 -1.69 1.04 -4.09
C ARG A 138 -2.29 -0.35 -4.24
N ARG A 139 -1.45 -1.37 -4.47
CA ARG A 139 -1.87 -2.76 -4.58
C ARG A 139 -2.53 -3.26 -3.31
N LEU A 140 -1.92 -3.04 -2.14
CA LEU A 140 -2.48 -3.43 -0.84
C LEU A 140 -3.87 -2.81 -0.63
N ARG A 141 -4.01 -1.52 -0.93
CA ARG A 141 -5.29 -0.81 -0.85
C ARG A 141 -6.35 -1.35 -1.80
N ALA A 142 -5.98 -1.66 -3.04
CA ALA A 142 -6.90 -2.23 -4.03
C ALA A 142 -7.36 -3.64 -3.61
N GLN A 143 -6.45 -4.48 -3.14
CA GLN A 143 -6.78 -5.82 -2.64
C GLN A 143 -7.69 -5.76 -1.41
N ALA A 144 -7.41 -4.87 -0.45
CA ALA A 144 -8.27 -4.67 0.70
C ALA A 144 -9.67 -4.18 0.29
N ALA A 145 -9.77 -3.25 -0.65
CA ALA A 145 -11.06 -2.77 -1.16
C ALA A 145 -11.87 -3.89 -1.81
N GLY A 146 -11.23 -4.77 -2.59
CA GLY A 146 -11.88 -5.95 -3.17
C GLY A 146 -12.44 -6.90 -2.12
N LEU A 147 -11.66 -7.19 -1.06
CA LEU A 147 -12.10 -8.05 0.04
C LEU A 147 -13.23 -7.42 0.87
N LEU A 148 -13.21 -6.10 1.07
CA LEU A 148 -14.30 -5.38 1.73
C LEU A 148 -15.59 -5.41 0.89
N ALA A 149 -15.47 -5.28 -0.43
CA ALA A 149 -16.61 -5.39 -1.33
C ALA A 149 -17.20 -6.82 -1.33
N GLU A 150 -16.36 -7.86 -1.35
CA GLU A 150 -16.79 -9.25 -1.19
C GLU A 150 -17.49 -9.47 0.15
N ALA A 151 -16.91 -8.99 1.25
CA ALA A 151 -17.53 -9.11 2.57
C ALA A 151 -18.88 -8.38 2.66
N ALA A 152 -19.03 -7.24 1.97
CA ALA A 152 -20.29 -6.50 1.90
C ALA A 152 -21.35 -7.26 1.09
N ALA A 153 -20.97 -7.90 -0.02
CA ALA A 153 -21.88 -8.74 -0.83
C ALA A 153 -22.35 -10.00 -0.09
N LEU A 154 -21.56 -10.48 0.87
CA LEU A 154 -21.89 -11.63 1.73
C LEU A 154 -22.68 -11.24 2.99
N ALA A 155 -23.07 -9.97 3.14
CA ALA A 155 -23.78 -9.52 4.33
C ALA A 155 -25.21 -10.09 4.35
N PRO A 156 -25.67 -10.66 5.49
CA PRO A 156 -26.96 -11.36 5.58
C PRO A 156 -28.19 -10.48 5.32
N ASP A 157 -28.05 -9.15 5.42
CA ASP A 157 -29.12 -8.17 5.21
C ASP A 157 -29.36 -7.76 3.74
N GLN A 158 -28.55 -8.21 2.77
CA GLN A 158 -28.79 -7.87 1.36
C GLN A 158 -29.91 -8.71 0.70
N ALA A 159 -30.50 -9.67 1.42
CA ALA A 159 -31.45 -10.62 0.87
C ALA A 159 -32.95 -10.19 0.75
N PRO A 160 -33.50 -9.13 1.39
CA PRO A 160 -34.92 -8.83 1.21
C PRO A 160 -35.22 -7.54 0.42
N MET A 161 -34.25 -6.85 -0.20
CA MET A 161 -34.55 -5.60 -0.94
C MET A 161 -34.66 -5.75 -2.46
N LEU A 162 -34.28 -6.90 -3.03
CA LEU A 162 -34.46 -7.19 -4.46
C LEU A 162 -35.80 -7.90 -4.78
N LEU A 163 -36.59 -8.25 -3.75
CA LEU A 163 -37.88 -8.95 -3.91
C LEU A 163 -39.11 -8.05 -3.70
N GLU A 164 -38.96 -6.80 -3.23
CA GLU A 164 -40.10 -5.88 -2.99
C GLU A 164 -40.33 -4.84 -4.11
N MET A 165 -39.78 -5.04 -5.31
CA MET A 165 -40.05 -4.18 -6.47
C MET A 165 -40.56 -4.96 -7.69
N SER A 166 -41.46 -5.92 -7.47
CA SER A 166 -42.32 -6.51 -8.52
C SER A 166 -43.77 -6.13 -8.30
#